data_AF-A0A1F5UGV7-F1
#
_entry.id   AF-A0A1F5UGV7-F1
#
_cell.length_a   1.000
_cell.length_b   1.000
_cell.length_c   1.000
_cell.angle_alpha   90.00
_cell.angle_beta   90.00
_cell.angle_gamma   90.00
#
_symmetry.space_group_name_H-M   'P 1'
#
loop_
_entity.id
_entity.type
_entity.pdbx_description
1 polymer ?
#
loop_
_entity_poly.entity_id
_entity_poly.type
_entity_poly.pdbx_seq_one_letter_code
_entity_poly.pdbx_strand_id
1 'polypeptide(L)'
;MSASFEDIPGARPIGMSGAFTSIADDVNALFYNPAGLSKLGRIEVTGLYEQQYAGLGENICYSYFGSVLPLGDLGRFGISGSMSYTSLYQEYMVALSYGLKVSKSPSVSLGVNIKWLSKTFTQNEYTAIDPLFLNSGLNMNFWSYDIGGLIDITKQSRIGVMLMNINQPVDSYDGDRLPLKIKAGGMYNFDILTASVEGEYGLASINGHKDLNLSAGIEKWICENNLGLRAGISFLRYSIRSISVGATYKIDGLQIDYALQYPISGITGTLGNHIVQLTYKFGSPISDEPLIKVDVKLPDGMKKMAIAVLDLEGKNISSETTLYASELLRSKLFKARLYDVVERNNMDKILKEQSFQLTGCTSSECAVEVGKILNAYYVVMGNIIKLENSISIQVRFVDVEKGNIVMAEETTCKNEDGLGEAISVMVNKISEQINITGKDVVK
;
A
#
# COMPACT_ATOMS: atom_id res chain seq x y z
N MET A 1 3.53 9.14 -36.88
CA MET A 1 2.97 8.69 -35.60
C MET A 1 3.64 9.52 -34.51
N SER A 2 2.91 10.42 -33.85
CA SER A 2 3.43 11.16 -32.70
C SER A 2 3.42 10.23 -31.47
N ALA A 3 4.45 9.40 -31.35
CA ALA A 3 4.68 8.55 -30.17
C ALA A 3 5.35 9.36 -29.03
N SER A 4 5.00 10.65 -28.92
CA SER A 4 5.60 11.61 -27.99
C SER A 4 5.02 11.37 -26.61
N PHE A 5 5.88 11.04 -25.63
CA PHE A 5 5.47 10.73 -24.25
C PHE A 5 4.45 9.58 -24.15
N GLU A 6 4.67 8.47 -24.86
CA GLU A 6 3.85 7.26 -24.70
C GLU A 6 3.89 6.70 -23.27
N ASP A 7 2.80 6.01 -22.88
CA ASP A 7 2.51 5.63 -21.50
C ASP A 7 3.30 4.39 -21.05
N ILE A 8 4.34 4.52 -20.22
CA ILE A 8 4.91 3.34 -19.51
C ILE A 8 5.47 3.75 -18.14
N PRO A 9 4.89 3.33 -17.01
CA PRO A 9 5.44 3.75 -15.72
C PRO A 9 5.57 2.64 -14.66
N GLY A 10 5.46 1.36 -15.03
CA GLY A 10 5.56 0.28 -14.04
C GLY A 10 5.49 -1.13 -14.59
N ALA A 11 6.35 -2.03 -14.11
CA ALA A 11 6.33 -3.45 -14.47
C ALA A 11 5.04 -4.14 -14.01
N ARG A 12 4.57 -3.85 -12.78
CA ARG A 12 3.32 -4.43 -12.26
C ARG A 12 2.09 -4.07 -13.13
N PRO A 13 1.85 -2.79 -13.46
CA PRO A 13 0.79 -2.40 -14.39
C PRO A 13 0.94 -3.00 -15.80
N ILE A 14 2.15 -3.07 -16.34
CA ILE A 14 2.39 -3.67 -17.66
C ILE A 14 2.13 -5.18 -17.64
N GLY A 15 2.42 -5.89 -16.55
CA GLY A 15 2.01 -7.28 -16.36
C GLY A 15 0.49 -7.51 -16.46
N MET A 16 -0.30 -6.45 -16.29
CA MET A 16 -1.77 -6.43 -16.48
C MET A 16 -2.19 -5.71 -17.79
N SER A 17 -1.27 -5.54 -18.72
CA SER A 17 -1.46 -4.83 -19.99
C SER A 17 -2.01 -3.40 -19.83
N GLY A 18 -1.66 -2.74 -18.73
CA GLY A 18 -2.05 -1.35 -18.45
C GLY A 18 -3.40 -1.17 -17.75
N ALA A 19 -4.16 -2.24 -17.48
CA ALA A 19 -5.46 -2.16 -16.78
C ALA A 19 -5.29 -1.87 -15.28
N PHE A 20 -4.84 -0.66 -14.94
CA PHE A 20 -4.32 -0.32 -13.61
C PHE A 20 -4.91 0.97 -13.02
N THR A 21 -5.64 1.79 -13.80
CA THR A 21 -6.21 3.07 -13.34
C THR A 21 -7.11 2.92 -12.10
N SER A 22 -7.83 1.80 -11.99
CA SER A 22 -8.67 1.44 -10.84
C SER A 22 -7.90 0.72 -9.72
N ILE A 23 -6.79 0.06 -10.01
CA ILE A 23 -5.96 -0.61 -9.01
C ILE A 23 -5.12 0.42 -8.26
N ALA A 24 -4.22 1.11 -8.96
CA ALA A 24 -3.44 2.28 -8.51
C ALA A 24 -3.11 2.29 -7.00
N ASP A 25 -2.59 1.19 -6.46
CA ASP A 25 -2.39 0.98 -5.03
C ASP A 25 -0.90 0.85 -4.63
N ASP A 26 0.00 1.24 -5.53
CA ASP A 26 1.43 1.32 -5.30
C ASP A 26 2.03 2.60 -5.93
N VAL A 27 3.36 2.75 -5.85
CA VAL A 27 4.12 3.87 -6.40
C VAL A 27 3.81 4.18 -7.88
N ASN A 28 3.36 3.20 -8.68
CA ASN A 28 3.00 3.43 -10.08
C ASN A 28 1.74 4.29 -10.25
N ALA A 29 0.98 4.51 -9.17
CA ALA A 29 -0.13 5.45 -9.13
C ALA A 29 0.29 6.89 -9.49
N LEU A 30 1.56 7.26 -9.29
CA LEU A 30 2.13 8.55 -9.71
C LEU A 30 1.82 8.87 -11.19
N PHE A 31 1.86 7.84 -12.05
CA PHE A 31 1.57 7.99 -13.47
C PHE A 31 0.15 7.56 -13.84
N TYR A 32 -0.32 6.40 -13.34
CA TYR A 32 -1.60 5.84 -13.78
C TYR A 32 -2.81 6.57 -13.22
N ASN A 33 -2.80 6.90 -11.93
CA ASN A 33 -3.91 7.59 -11.28
C ASN A 33 -3.46 8.16 -9.92
N PRO A 34 -3.16 9.48 -9.81
CA PRO A 34 -2.67 10.08 -8.58
C PRO A 34 -3.66 10.00 -7.41
N ALA A 35 -4.96 9.77 -7.65
CA ALA A 35 -5.91 9.49 -6.57
C ALA A 35 -5.56 8.21 -5.79
N GLY A 36 -4.89 7.26 -6.45
CA GLY A 36 -4.35 6.04 -5.87
C GLY A 36 -3.31 6.27 -4.79
N LEU A 37 -2.57 7.38 -4.85
CA LEU A 37 -1.57 7.74 -3.84
C LEU A 37 -2.17 7.77 -2.43
N SER A 38 -3.44 8.17 -2.29
CA SER A 38 -4.17 8.16 -1.02
C SER A 38 -4.19 6.81 -0.29
N LYS A 39 -3.87 5.70 -0.99
CA LYS A 39 -3.85 4.34 -0.43
C LYS A 39 -2.46 3.92 0.07
N LEU A 40 -1.41 4.67 -0.28
CA LEU A 40 -0.05 4.37 0.14
C LEU A 40 0.17 4.85 1.58
N GLY A 41 0.58 3.92 2.43
CA GLY A 41 0.91 4.22 3.83
C GLY A 41 2.41 4.37 4.08
N ARG A 42 3.28 3.93 3.18
CA ARG A 42 4.73 3.96 3.39
C ARG A 42 5.40 4.97 2.47
N ILE A 43 6.58 5.43 2.87
CA ILE A 43 7.48 6.08 1.92
C ILE A 43 7.92 4.99 0.95
N GLU A 44 7.66 5.19 -0.34
CA GLU A 44 8.05 4.26 -1.40
C GLU A 44 8.98 4.98 -2.36
N VAL A 45 10.08 4.34 -2.74
CA VAL A 45 10.99 4.82 -3.78
C VAL A 45 11.12 3.72 -4.82
N THR A 46 11.04 4.08 -6.10
CA THR A 46 11.10 3.13 -7.21
C THR A 46 12.04 3.61 -8.31
N GLY A 47 12.71 2.65 -8.93
CA GLY A 47 13.43 2.82 -10.18
C GLY A 47 13.00 1.75 -11.17
N LEU A 48 12.81 2.15 -12.43
CA LEU A 48 12.39 1.28 -13.52
C LEU A 48 13.31 1.49 -14.72
N TYR A 49 13.65 0.38 -15.36
CA TYR A 49 14.28 0.35 -16.66
C TYR A 49 13.48 -0.55 -17.59
N GLU A 50 13.24 -0.05 -18.79
CA GLU A 50 12.62 -0.79 -19.86
C GLU A 50 13.50 -0.78 -21.10
N GLN A 51 13.63 -1.96 -21.70
CA GLN A 51 14.10 -2.12 -23.07
C GLN A 51 12.89 -2.39 -23.96
N GLN A 52 12.61 -1.45 -24.87
CA GLN A 52 11.51 -1.58 -25.82
C GLN A 52 11.96 -2.35 -27.05
N TYR A 53 11.07 -3.21 -27.57
CA TYR A 53 11.24 -3.94 -28.81
C TYR A 53 12.60 -4.64 -28.92
N ALA A 54 12.99 -5.37 -27.87
CA ALA A 54 14.28 -6.04 -27.80
C ALA A 54 14.51 -6.89 -29.07
N GLY A 55 15.66 -6.72 -29.72
CA GLY A 55 15.99 -7.41 -30.98
C GLY A 55 15.65 -6.64 -32.27
N LEU A 56 15.00 -5.47 -32.20
CA LEU A 56 14.67 -4.63 -33.38
C LEU A 56 15.90 -3.99 -34.07
N GLY A 57 17.10 -4.13 -33.50
CA GLY A 57 18.35 -3.56 -34.05
C GLY A 57 18.61 -2.11 -33.64
N GLU A 58 17.62 -1.43 -33.07
CA GLU A 58 17.78 -0.15 -32.36
C GLU A 58 17.63 -0.35 -30.85
N ASN A 59 18.35 0.45 -30.06
CA ASN A 59 18.25 0.40 -28.61
C ASN A 59 17.33 1.54 -28.13
N ILE A 60 16.04 1.24 -28.03
CA ILE A 60 15.04 2.15 -27.49
C ILE A 60 14.87 1.79 -26.01
N CYS A 61 15.17 2.74 -25.14
CA CYS A 61 15.11 2.53 -23.71
C CYS A 61 14.31 3.62 -23.01
N TYR A 62 13.66 3.22 -21.93
CA TYR A 62 12.90 4.09 -21.07
C TYR A 62 13.34 3.87 -19.62
N SER A 63 13.53 4.95 -18.88
CA SER A 63 13.89 4.93 -17.47
C SER A 63 12.91 5.77 -16.69
N TYR A 64 12.52 5.31 -15.51
CA TYR A 64 11.59 6.01 -14.63
C TYR A 64 12.06 5.93 -13.18
N PHE A 65 11.86 7.02 -12.47
CA PHE A 65 12.04 7.11 -11.03
C PHE A 65 10.79 7.71 -10.41
N GLY A 66 10.41 7.21 -9.24
CA GLY A 66 9.27 7.72 -8.50
C GLY A 66 9.50 7.63 -6.99
N SER A 67 8.97 8.59 -6.26
CA SER A 67 8.93 8.55 -4.81
C SER A 67 7.59 9.07 -4.30
N VAL A 68 7.08 8.44 -3.25
CA VAL A 68 5.85 8.87 -2.55
C VAL A 68 6.17 9.12 -1.08
N LEU A 69 5.69 10.24 -0.57
CA LEU A 69 5.77 10.64 0.84
C LEU A 69 4.34 10.75 1.41
N PRO A 70 3.93 9.83 2.30
CA PRO A 70 2.68 9.96 3.03
C PRO A 70 2.79 10.98 4.16
N LEU A 71 1.83 11.91 4.22
CA LEU A 71 1.74 12.97 5.22
C LEU A 71 0.51 12.80 6.12
N GLY A 72 0.05 11.56 6.32
CA GLY A 72 -1.16 11.24 7.08
C GLY A 72 -2.41 11.86 6.46
N ASP A 73 -3.19 12.59 7.27
CA ASP A 73 -4.44 13.24 6.85
C ASP A 73 -4.25 14.36 5.81
N LEU A 74 -3.02 14.91 5.69
CA LEU A 74 -2.68 15.89 4.66
C LEU A 74 -2.55 15.28 3.26
N GLY A 75 -2.81 13.98 3.08
CA GLY A 75 -2.67 13.31 1.79
C GLY A 75 -1.24 12.84 1.53
N ARG A 76 -0.97 12.52 0.27
CA ARG A 76 0.30 11.94 -0.20
C ARG A 76 0.89 12.84 -1.26
N PHE A 77 2.14 13.20 -1.07
CA PHE A 77 2.92 13.90 -2.06
C PHE A 77 3.78 12.90 -2.85
N GLY A 78 3.91 13.14 -4.13
CA GLY A 78 4.67 12.31 -5.05
C GLY A 78 5.56 13.14 -5.93
N ILE A 79 6.74 12.61 -6.26
CA ILE A 79 7.58 13.13 -7.32
C ILE A 79 7.97 11.98 -8.23
N SER A 80 7.96 12.20 -9.54
CA SER A 80 8.49 11.26 -10.50
C SER A 80 9.22 11.94 -11.63
N GLY A 81 10.07 11.19 -12.29
CA GLY A 81 10.71 11.62 -13.52
C GLY A 81 10.94 10.44 -14.45
N SER A 82 10.93 10.72 -15.75
CA SER A 82 11.23 9.73 -16.76
C SER A 82 12.12 10.28 -17.86
N MET A 83 12.84 9.38 -18.50
CA MET A 83 13.63 9.64 -19.69
C MET A 83 13.36 8.55 -20.73
N SER A 84 13.00 8.97 -21.94
CA SER A 84 12.95 8.10 -23.12
C SER A 84 14.07 8.49 -24.08
N TYR A 85 14.76 7.49 -24.63
CA TYR A 85 15.88 7.69 -25.54
C TYR A 85 15.65 6.98 -26.87
N THR A 86 15.87 7.72 -27.96
CA THR A 86 16.03 7.20 -29.32
C THR A 86 17.27 7.80 -29.96
N SER A 87 17.68 7.32 -31.13
CA SER A 87 18.76 7.91 -31.92
C SER A 87 18.43 9.33 -32.43
N LEU A 88 17.13 9.65 -32.58
CA LEU A 88 16.65 10.89 -33.20
C LEU A 88 16.32 11.99 -32.19
N TYR A 89 15.83 11.61 -31.02
CA TYR A 89 15.43 12.55 -29.96
C TYR A 89 15.41 11.87 -28.59
N GLN A 90 15.39 12.71 -27.55
CA GLN A 90 15.20 12.35 -26.16
C GLN A 90 13.98 13.07 -25.59
N GLU A 91 13.26 12.39 -24.70
CA GLU A 91 12.12 12.97 -23.98
C GLU A 91 12.33 12.86 -22.48
N TYR A 92 12.06 13.95 -21.77
CA TYR A 92 12.16 14.04 -20.32
C TYR A 92 10.83 14.48 -19.74
N MET A 93 10.41 13.84 -18.66
CA MET A 93 9.26 14.27 -17.87
C MET A 93 9.67 14.38 -16.41
N VAL A 94 9.20 15.42 -15.73
CA VAL A 94 9.22 15.53 -14.28
C VAL A 94 7.81 15.86 -13.82
N ALA A 95 7.28 15.10 -12.87
CA ALA A 95 5.94 15.30 -12.35
C ALA A 95 5.94 15.46 -10.84
N LEU A 96 5.15 16.43 -10.37
CA LEU A 96 4.69 16.50 -8.99
C LEU A 96 3.27 15.97 -8.92
N SER A 97 3.03 15.08 -7.96
CA SER A 97 1.78 14.38 -7.79
C SER A 97 1.24 14.62 -6.40
N TYR A 98 -0.08 14.76 -6.27
CA TYR A 98 -0.72 14.83 -4.97
C TYR A 98 -2.00 14.00 -4.98
N GLY A 99 -2.21 13.18 -3.95
CA GLY A 99 -3.40 12.37 -3.80
C GLY A 99 -3.98 12.46 -2.39
N LEU A 100 -5.30 12.58 -2.31
CA LEU A 100 -6.03 12.78 -1.07
C LEU A 100 -7.30 11.90 -1.03
N LYS A 101 -7.57 11.31 0.13
CA LYS A 101 -8.85 10.67 0.43
C LYS A 101 -9.82 11.74 0.90
N VAL A 102 -10.82 12.06 0.06
CA VAL A 102 -11.77 13.16 0.32
C VAL A 102 -13.01 12.72 1.10
N SER A 103 -13.36 11.43 1.02
CA SER A 103 -14.43 10.84 1.82
C SER A 103 -14.05 9.43 2.26
N LYS A 104 -14.45 9.04 3.47
CA LYS A 104 -14.27 7.69 4.01
C LYS A 104 -15.50 6.80 3.78
N SER A 105 -16.69 7.38 3.59
CA SER A 105 -17.95 6.65 3.37
C SER A 105 -18.90 7.43 2.46
N PRO A 106 -19.05 7.06 1.17
CA PRO A 106 -18.23 6.07 0.46
C PRO A 106 -16.76 6.52 0.36
N SER A 107 -15.83 5.58 0.22
CA SER A 107 -14.40 5.91 0.08
C SER A 107 -14.14 6.52 -1.29
N VAL A 108 -13.87 7.82 -1.31
CA VAL A 108 -13.61 8.62 -2.51
C VAL A 108 -12.25 9.28 -2.37
N SER A 109 -11.44 9.17 -3.41
CA SER A 109 -10.11 9.77 -3.47
C SER A 109 -9.93 10.56 -4.76
N LEU A 110 -9.23 11.68 -4.66
CA LEU A 110 -8.88 12.55 -5.78
C LEU A 110 -7.37 12.71 -5.83
N GLY A 111 -6.83 12.96 -7.01
CA GLY A 111 -5.43 13.30 -7.16
C GLY A 111 -5.18 14.13 -8.40
N VAL A 112 -4.02 14.78 -8.41
CA VAL A 112 -3.60 15.69 -9.48
C VAL A 112 -2.13 15.46 -9.79
N ASN A 113 -1.76 15.68 -11.05
CA ASN A 113 -0.37 15.75 -11.49
C ASN A 113 -0.10 17.09 -12.18
N ILE A 114 1.07 17.66 -11.90
CA ILE A 114 1.65 18.77 -12.65
C ILE A 114 2.94 18.24 -13.27
N LYS A 115 3.03 18.26 -14.59
CA LYS A 115 4.13 17.67 -15.36
C LYS A 115 4.86 18.75 -16.14
N TRP A 116 6.17 18.80 -15.98
CA TRP A 116 7.07 19.45 -16.90
C TRP A 116 7.55 18.42 -17.92
N LEU A 117 7.42 18.74 -19.20
CA LEU A 117 7.74 17.87 -20.32
C LEU A 117 8.77 18.57 -21.20
N SER A 118 9.78 17.82 -21.64
CA SER A 118 10.85 18.33 -22.50
C SER A 118 11.16 17.35 -23.60
N LYS A 119 11.32 17.85 -24.83
CA LYS A 119 11.73 17.07 -26.00
C LYS A 119 12.96 17.71 -26.61
N THR A 120 14.02 16.93 -26.73
CA THR A 120 15.33 17.36 -27.24
C THR A 120 15.68 16.56 -28.49
N PHE A 121 15.81 17.24 -29.63
CA PHE A 121 16.19 16.61 -30.89
C PHE A 121 17.71 16.47 -31.00
N THR A 122 18.18 15.35 -31.55
CA THR A 122 19.61 15.09 -31.76
C THR A 122 20.17 16.05 -32.83
N GLN A 123 21.31 16.68 -32.52
CA GLN A 123 22.04 17.47 -33.52
C GLN A 123 22.69 16.56 -34.56
N ASN A 124 22.34 16.74 -35.83
CA ASN A 124 22.89 15.99 -36.96
C ASN A 124 22.85 16.86 -38.23
N GLU A 125 23.29 16.31 -39.36
CA GLU A 125 23.32 17.04 -40.65
C GLU A 125 21.94 17.58 -41.06
N TYR A 126 20.86 16.85 -40.75
CA TYR A 126 19.49 17.26 -41.04
C TYR A 126 19.06 18.44 -40.17
N THR A 127 19.16 18.32 -38.84
CA THR A 127 18.75 19.37 -37.90
C THR A 127 19.63 20.62 -37.96
N ALA A 128 20.85 20.50 -38.48
CA ALA A 128 21.77 21.63 -38.68
C ALA A 128 21.39 22.56 -39.84
N ILE A 129 20.65 22.07 -40.84
CA ILE A 129 20.29 22.85 -42.04
C ILE A 129 18.79 23.17 -42.11
N ASP A 130 17.97 22.44 -41.36
CA ASP A 130 16.52 22.61 -41.38
C ASP A 130 16.13 23.94 -40.69
N PRO A 131 15.43 24.86 -41.40
CA PRO A 131 15.03 26.16 -40.88
C PRO A 131 14.18 26.09 -39.60
N LEU A 132 13.43 25.01 -39.39
CA LEU A 132 12.59 24.82 -38.21
C LEU A 132 13.44 24.82 -36.94
N PHE A 133 14.51 24.02 -36.95
CA PHE A 133 15.44 23.86 -35.83
C PHE A 133 16.42 25.03 -35.70
N LEU A 134 16.79 25.66 -36.81
CA LEU A 134 17.59 26.89 -36.79
C LEU A 134 16.85 28.05 -36.12
N ASN A 135 15.54 28.17 -36.38
CA ASN A 135 14.72 29.25 -35.81
C ASN A 135 14.22 28.94 -34.40
N SER A 136 13.92 27.66 -34.10
CA SER A 136 13.22 27.27 -32.87
C SER A 136 14.10 26.52 -31.87
N GLY A 137 15.34 26.21 -32.24
CA GLY A 137 16.25 25.39 -31.45
C GLY A 137 15.95 23.89 -31.53
N LEU A 138 16.69 23.10 -30.73
CA LEU A 138 16.52 21.65 -30.62
C LEU A 138 15.69 21.22 -29.41
N ASN A 139 15.36 22.16 -28.52
CA ASN A 139 14.73 21.89 -27.23
C ASN A 139 13.33 22.50 -27.19
N MET A 140 12.34 21.67 -26.88
CA MET A 140 10.97 22.07 -26.61
C MET A 140 10.61 21.77 -25.17
N ASN A 141 9.94 22.70 -24.49
CA ASN A 141 9.49 22.51 -23.11
C ASN A 141 8.03 22.95 -22.97
N PHE A 142 7.23 22.18 -22.26
CA PHE A 142 5.82 22.47 -22.05
C PHE A 142 5.31 21.84 -20.75
N TRP A 143 4.16 22.32 -20.29
CA TRP A 143 3.52 21.87 -19.06
C TRP A 143 2.27 21.07 -19.36
N SER A 144 2.01 20.03 -18.59
CA SER A 144 0.81 19.20 -18.68
C SER A 144 0.19 18.97 -17.31
N TYR A 145 -1.13 18.86 -17.27
CA TYR A 145 -1.89 18.64 -16.05
C TYR A 145 -2.79 17.43 -16.18
N ASP A 146 -2.82 16.60 -15.13
CA ASP A 146 -3.71 15.45 -15.05
C ASP A 146 -4.54 15.48 -13.77
N ILE A 147 -5.73 14.86 -13.83
CA ILE A 147 -6.63 14.71 -12.69
C ILE A 147 -7.12 13.27 -12.64
N GLY A 148 -6.96 12.65 -11.47
CA GLY A 148 -7.38 11.29 -11.19
C GLY A 148 -8.48 11.23 -10.12
N GLY A 149 -9.33 10.22 -10.22
CA GLY A 149 -10.37 9.92 -9.24
C GLY A 149 -10.49 8.42 -9.00
N LEU A 150 -10.81 8.05 -7.77
CA LEU A 150 -11.11 6.68 -7.35
C LEU A 150 -12.34 6.67 -6.44
N ILE A 151 -13.20 5.68 -6.64
CA ILE A 151 -14.33 5.39 -5.76
C ILE A 151 -14.40 3.89 -5.46
N ASP A 152 -14.35 3.55 -4.17
CA ASP A 152 -14.60 2.19 -3.70
C ASP A 152 -16.12 2.00 -3.59
N ILE A 153 -16.70 1.19 -4.48
CA ILE A 153 -18.15 0.92 -4.50
C ILE A 153 -18.50 -0.10 -3.41
N THR A 154 -17.65 -1.11 -3.26
CA THR A 154 -17.74 -2.14 -2.23
C THR A 154 -16.33 -2.42 -1.68
N LYS A 155 -16.19 -3.30 -0.69
CA LYS A 155 -14.86 -3.77 -0.23
C LYS A 155 -14.08 -4.51 -1.31
N GLN A 156 -14.75 -5.04 -2.34
CA GLN A 156 -14.16 -5.82 -3.42
C GLN A 156 -14.08 -5.06 -4.74
N SER A 157 -14.83 -3.98 -4.92
CA SER A 157 -15.02 -3.32 -6.22
C SER A 157 -14.60 -1.86 -6.18
N ARG A 158 -13.81 -1.45 -7.17
CA ARG A 158 -13.39 -0.04 -7.34
C ARG A 158 -13.51 0.41 -8.78
N ILE A 159 -13.92 1.66 -8.95
CA ILE A 159 -13.88 2.36 -10.23
C ILE A 159 -12.81 3.46 -10.15
N GLY A 160 -12.04 3.60 -11.22
CA GLY A 160 -11.05 4.66 -11.38
C GLY A 160 -11.25 5.40 -12.69
N VAL A 161 -11.02 6.71 -12.66
CA VAL A 161 -11.03 7.58 -13.84
C VAL A 161 -9.79 8.46 -13.79
N MET A 162 -9.17 8.68 -14.95
CA MET A 162 -8.02 9.54 -15.13
C MET A 162 -8.21 10.40 -16.37
N LEU A 163 -8.00 11.71 -16.23
CA LEU A 163 -7.95 12.68 -17.31
C LEU A 163 -6.51 13.15 -17.43
N MET A 164 -5.87 12.89 -18.57
CA MET A 164 -4.47 13.23 -18.82
C MET A 164 -4.35 14.33 -19.86
N ASN A 165 -3.36 15.21 -19.70
CA ASN A 165 -3.06 16.31 -20.62
C ASN A 165 -4.28 17.22 -20.85
N ILE A 166 -4.93 17.64 -19.76
CA ILE A 166 -6.18 18.42 -19.80
C ILE A 166 -6.02 19.72 -20.59
N ASN A 167 -4.82 20.31 -20.57
CA ASN A 167 -4.49 21.54 -21.29
C ASN A 167 -3.98 21.32 -22.72
N GLN A 168 -3.90 20.08 -23.22
CA GLN A 168 -3.44 19.73 -24.57
C GLN A 168 -2.21 20.56 -25.03
N PRO A 169 -1.07 20.44 -24.34
CA PRO A 169 0.11 21.24 -24.64
C PRO A 169 0.61 20.98 -26.05
N VAL A 170 1.15 22.03 -26.68
CA VAL A 170 1.80 21.94 -28.00
C VAL A 170 3.14 21.22 -27.83
N ASP A 171 3.31 20.09 -28.52
CA ASP A 171 4.46 19.19 -28.35
C ASP A 171 5.37 19.09 -29.58
N SER A 172 5.06 19.85 -30.62
CA SER A 172 5.83 19.95 -31.84
C SER A 172 5.97 21.40 -32.32
N TYR A 173 6.95 21.63 -33.20
CA TYR A 173 7.12 22.95 -33.83
C TYR A 173 6.08 23.24 -34.93
N ASP A 174 5.39 22.22 -35.45
CA ASP A 174 4.31 22.37 -36.44
C ASP A 174 2.93 22.63 -35.80
N GLY A 175 2.86 22.69 -34.46
CA GLY A 175 1.66 23.07 -33.72
C GLY A 175 0.76 21.90 -33.31
N ASP A 176 1.21 20.67 -33.52
CA ASP A 176 0.61 19.47 -32.96
C ASP A 176 0.55 19.54 -31.43
N ARG A 177 -0.47 18.89 -30.88
CA ARG A 177 -0.77 18.92 -29.44
C ARG A 177 -0.83 17.50 -28.90
N LEU A 178 -0.38 17.34 -27.67
CA LEU A 178 -0.66 16.12 -26.93
C LEU A 178 -2.18 15.94 -26.79
N PRO A 179 -2.72 14.75 -27.11
CA PRO A 179 -4.14 14.49 -26.98
C PRO A 179 -4.54 14.49 -25.51
N LEU A 180 -5.76 14.98 -25.24
CA LEU A 180 -6.41 14.78 -23.95
C LEU A 180 -6.81 13.30 -23.89
N LYS A 181 -6.25 12.53 -22.96
CA LYS A 181 -6.62 11.12 -22.79
C LYS A 181 -7.58 10.96 -21.62
N ILE A 182 -8.61 10.14 -21.82
CA ILE A 182 -9.53 9.72 -20.76
C ILE A 182 -9.33 8.23 -20.56
N LYS A 183 -8.94 7.83 -19.34
CA LYS A 183 -8.88 6.43 -18.91
C LYS A 183 -9.98 6.18 -17.89
N ALA A 184 -10.71 5.10 -18.06
CA ALA A 184 -11.71 4.65 -17.09
C ALA A 184 -11.58 3.15 -16.92
N GLY A 185 -11.51 2.70 -15.67
CA GLY A 185 -11.32 1.28 -15.36
C GLY A 185 -12.12 0.85 -14.16
N GLY A 186 -12.37 -0.45 -14.09
CA GLY A 186 -13.01 -1.12 -12.97
C GLY A 186 -12.17 -2.31 -12.52
N MET A 187 -12.07 -2.53 -11.22
CA MET A 187 -11.43 -3.72 -10.68
C MET A 187 -12.34 -4.44 -9.68
N TYR A 188 -12.15 -5.75 -9.58
CA TYR A 188 -12.86 -6.63 -8.66
C TYR A 188 -11.89 -7.62 -8.01
N ASN A 189 -11.89 -7.66 -6.68
CA ASN A 189 -11.13 -8.61 -5.88
C ASN A 189 -12.00 -9.86 -5.61
N PHE A 190 -11.70 -10.94 -6.32
CA PHE A 190 -12.21 -12.27 -5.97
C PHE A 190 -11.35 -12.88 -4.85
N ASP A 191 -11.85 -13.94 -4.22
CA ASP A 191 -11.13 -14.62 -3.13
C ASP A 191 -9.75 -15.16 -3.55
N ILE A 192 -9.58 -15.47 -4.84
CA ILE A 192 -8.37 -16.11 -5.38
C ILE A 192 -7.48 -15.19 -6.21
N LEU A 193 -8.02 -14.08 -6.73
CA LEU A 193 -7.33 -13.18 -7.67
C LEU A 193 -8.04 -11.82 -7.76
N THR A 194 -7.33 -10.82 -8.24
CA THR A 194 -7.87 -9.53 -8.65
C THR A 194 -8.00 -9.50 -10.17
N ALA A 195 -9.14 -9.03 -10.68
CA ALA A 195 -9.33 -8.75 -12.10
C ALA A 195 -9.57 -7.26 -12.32
N SER A 196 -9.09 -6.75 -13.45
CA SER A 196 -9.25 -5.35 -13.84
C SER A 196 -9.49 -5.22 -15.34
N VAL A 197 -10.32 -4.24 -15.70
CA VAL A 197 -10.58 -3.83 -17.08
C VAL A 197 -10.43 -2.32 -17.18
N GLU A 198 -9.97 -1.85 -18.33
CA GLU A 198 -9.73 -0.43 -18.59
C GLU A 198 -10.06 -0.09 -20.04
N GLY A 199 -10.69 1.07 -20.24
CA GLY A 199 -10.83 1.72 -21.53
C GLY A 199 -10.10 3.06 -21.53
N GLU A 200 -9.33 3.31 -22.58
CA GLU A 200 -8.62 4.55 -22.83
C GLU A 200 -9.07 5.14 -24.16
N TYR A 201 -9.40 6.43 -24.15
CA TYR A 201 -9.87 7.16 -25.32
C TYR A 201 -9.15 8.52 -25.43
N GLY A 202 -8.54 8.78 -26.58
CA GLY A 202 -7.86 10.06 -26.89
C GLY A 202 -8.77 11.05 -27.64
N LEU A 203 -8.94 12.25 -27.08
CA LEU A 203 -9.58 13.39 -27.73
C LEU A 203 -8.49 14.25 -28.41
N ALA A 204 -8.63 14.40 -29.73
CA ALA A 204 -7.73 15.14 -30.64
C ALA A 204 -6.41 14.43 -30.99
N SER A 205 -6.48 13.27 -31.66
CA SER A 205 -5.32 12.69 -32.32
C SER A 205 -5.04 13.39 -33.66
N ILE A 206 -3.77 13.65 -33.92
CA ILE A 206 -3.22 14.12 -35.20
C ILE A 206 -3.61 13.10 -36.29
N ASN A 207 -4.21 13.57 -37.38
CA ASN A 207 -4.83 12.79 -38.48
C ASN A 207 -6.30 12.32 -38.29
N GLY A 208 -7.03 12.80 -37.27
CA GLY A 208 -8.50 12.63 -37.21
C GLY A 208 -8.99 11.21 -36.87
N HIS A 209 -8.09 10.31 -36.51
CA HIS A 209 -8.42 8.96 -36.07
C HIS A 209 -8.61 8.89 -34.55
N LYS A 210 -9.77 8.35 -34.12
CA LYS A 210 -10.08 8.09 -32.72
C LYS A 210 -9.43 6.78 -32.30
N ASP A 211 -8.55 6.82 -31.32
CA ASP A 211 -7.92 5.61 -30.79
C ASP A 211 -8.59 5.20 -29.48
N LEU A 212 -9.29 4.07 -29.54
CA LEU A 212 -9.85 3.39 -28.38
C LEU A 212 -8.95 2.19 -28.06
N ASN A 213 -8.30 2.25 -26.91
CA ASN A 213 -7.56 1.13 -26.35
C ASN A 213 -8.41 0.48 -25.26
N LEU A 214 -8.51 -0.84 -25.27
CA LEU A 214 -9.14 -1.61 -24.20
C LEU A 214 -8.09 -2.56 -23.62
N SER A 215 -8.03 -2.64 -22.31
CA SER A 215 -7.11 -3.54 -21.61
C SER A 215 -7.85 -4.35 -20.56
N ALA A 216 -7.43 -5.60 -20.39
CA ALA A 216 -7.89 -6.47 -19.32
C ALA A 216 -6.68 -7.17 -18.69
N GLY A 217 -6.72 -7.35 -17.38
CA GLY A 217 -5.64 -8.00 -16.65
C GLY A 217 -6.13 -8.71 -15.40
N ILE A 218 -5.36 -9.71 -14.98
CA ILE A 218 -5.55 -10.44 -13.74
C ILE A 218 -4.27 -10.45 -12.92
N GLU A 219 -4.40 -10.41 -11.60
CA GLU A 219 -3.33 -10.47 -10.64
C GLU A 219 -3.65 -11.52 -9.57
N LYS A 220 -2.68 -12.38 -9.25
CA LYS A 220 -2.79 -13.33 -8.15
C LYS A 220 -1.55 -13.23 -7.27
N TRP A 221 -1.76 -13.03 -5.97
CA TRP A 221 -0.72 -13.12 -4.96
C TRP A 221 -0.73 -14.52 -4.33
N ILE A 222 0.46 -15.11 -4.17
CA ILE A 222 0.72 -16.42 -3.57
C ILE A 222 1.88 -16.30 -2.57
N CYS A 223 2.19 -17.39 -1.87
CA CYS A 223 3.25 -17.44 -0.86
C CYS A 223 3.13 -16.31 0.16
N GLU A 224 1.96 -16.22 0.82
CA GLU A 224 1.69 -15.20 1.83
C GLU A 224 1.88 -13.75 1.33
N ASN A 225 1.51 -13.50 0.07
CA ASN A 225 1.65 -12.22 -0.63
C ASN A 225 3.07 -11.80 -1.00
N ASN A 226 4.06 -12.71 -0.91
CA ASN A 226 5.43 -12.43 -1.32
C ASN A 226 5.66 -12.59 -2.83
N LEU A 227 4.84 -13.40 -3.52
CA LEU A 227 4.95 -13.62 -4.96
C LEU A 227 3.64 -13.23 -5.66
N GLY A 228 3.71 -12.24 -6.55
CA GLY A 228 2.59 -11.79 -7.38
C GLY A 228 2.79 -12.27 -8.82
N LEU A 229 1.75 -12.84 -9.43
CA LEU A 229 1.74 -13.26 -10.83
C LEU A 229 0.63 -12.54 -11.58
N ARG A 230 0.93 -12.12 -12.82
CA ARG A 230 0.01 -11.32 -13.64
C ARG A 230 -0.01 -11.78 -15.08
N ALA A 231 -1.16 -11.62 -15.69
CA ALA A 231 -1.34 -11.72 -17.13
C ALA A 231 -2.31 -10.64 -17.59
N GLY A 232 -2.12 -10.14 -18.79
CA GLY A 232 -2.97 -9.14 -19.39
C GLY A 232 -3.00 -9.20 -20.91
N ILE A 233 -4.04 -8.59 -21.47
CA ILE A 233 -4.24 -8.45 -22.91
C ILE A 233 -4.73 -7.03 -23.19
N SER A 234 -4.23 -6.43 -24.27
CA SER A 234 -4.72 -5.16 -24.79
C SER A 234 -5.22 -5.30 -26.22
N PHE A 235 -6.23 -4.51 -26.52
CA PHE A 235 -6.87 -4.39 -27.81
C PHE A 235 -6.75 -2.95 -28.27
N LEU A 236 -6.39 -2.77 -29.54
CA LEU A 236 -6.53 -1.50 -30.23
C LEU A 236 -7.76 -1.62 -31.15
N ARG A 237 -8.83 -0.89 -30.80
CA ARG A 237 -10.15 -0.98 -31.42
C ARG A 237 -10.74 -2.41 -31.37
N TYR A 238 -10.54 -3.20 -32.42
CA TYR A 238 -11.08 -4.57 -32.56
C TYR A 238 -9.99 -5.65 -32.69
N SER A 239 -8.71 -5.27 -32.66
CA SER A 239 -7.59 -6.19 -32.88
C SER A 239 -6.72 -6.28 -31.63
N ILE A 240 -6.22 -7.47 -31.34
CA ILE A 240 -5.29 -7.68 -30.22
C ILE A 240 -4.01 -6.89 -30.52
N ARG A 241 -3.65 -5.98 -29.62
CA ARG A 241 -2.45 -5.15 -29.69
C ARG A 241 -1.26 -5.88 -29.08
N SER A 242 -1.41 -6.35 -27.84
CA SER A 242 -0.36 -7.07 -27.13
C SER A 242 -0.92 -8.02 -26.08
N ILE A 243 -0.09 -8.99 -25.70
CA ILE A 243 -0.26 -9.79 -24.47
C ILE A 243 0.86 -9.44 -23.52
N SER A 244 0.60 -9.54 -22.22
CA SER A 244 1.59 -9.24 -21.19
C SER A 244 1.56 -10.28 -20.09
N VAL A 245 2.72 -10.56 -19.51
CA VAL A 245 2.88 -11.37 -18.30
C VAL A 245 3.80 -10.63 -17.35
N GLY A 246 3.60 -10.80 -16.05
CA GLY A 246 4.47 -10.18 -15.06
C GLY A 246 4.55 -10.96 -13.76
N ALA A 247 5.64 -10.73 -13.04
CA ALA A 247 5.88 -11.31 -11.73
C ALA A 247 6.42 -10.23 -10.78
N THR A 248 6.03 -10.34 -9.51
CA THR A 248 6.58 -9.53 -8.41
C THR A 248 7.11 -10.46 -7.34
N TYR A 249 8.29 -10.17 -6.81
CA TYR A 249 8.77 -10.78 -5.58
C TYR A 249 9.02 -9.73 -4.51
N LYS A 250 8.56 -9.98 -3.28
CA LYS A 250 8.73 -9.10 -2.12
C LYS A 250 9.58 -9.77 -1.05
N ILE A 251 10.53 -9.02 -0.50
CA ILE A 251 11.40 -9.45 0.60
C ILE A 251 11.79 -8.22 1.43
N ASP A 252 11.45 -8.21 2.72
CA ASP A 252 11.86 -7.18 3.70
C ASP A 252 11.75 -5.71 3.23
N GLY A 253 10.62 -5.36 2.62
CA GLY A 253 10.35 -4.01 2.10
C GLY A 253 10.91 -3.73 0.71
N LEU A 254 11.79 -4.59 0.19
CA LEU A 254 12.18 -4.62 -1.22
C LEU A 254 11.11 -5.35 -2.04
N GLN A 255 10.78 -4.77 -3.19
CA GLN A 255 9.89 -5.33 -4.19
C GLN A 255 10.60 -5.30 -5.54
N ILE A 256 10.71 -6.46 -6.18
CA ILE A 256 11.31 -6.64 -7.49
C ILE A 256 10.19 -7.05 -8.45
N ASP A 257 9.96 -6.24 -9.47
CA ASP A 257 8.93 -6.44 -10.47
C ASP A 257 9.57 -6.68 -11.83
N TYR A 258 9.06 -7.66 -12.55
CA TYR A 258 9.43 -7.91 -13.94
C TYR A 258 8.17 -8.10 -14.78
N ALA A 259 8.16 -7.52 -15.97
CA ALA A 259 7.11 -7.75 -16.94
C ALA A 259 7.66 -7.90 -18.36
N LEU A 260 6.97 -8.74 -19.12
CA LEU A 260 7.16 -8.92 -20.54
C LEU A 260 5.86 -8.54 -21.23
N GLN A 261 5.93 -7.59 -22.15
CA GLN A 261 4.84 -7.25 -23.05
C GLN A 261 5.22 -7.62 -24.47
N TYR A 262 4.46 -8.52 -25.07
CA TYR A 262 4.69 -9.00 -26.43
C TYR A 262 3.68 -8.36 -27.40
N PRO A 263 4.12 -7.49 -28.33
CA PRO A 263 3.25 -6.91 -29.33
C PRO A 263 2.82 -7.99 -30.34
N ILE A 264 1.51 -8.13 -30.55
CA ILE A 264 0.93 -9.07 -31.52
C ILE A 264 0.65 -8.37 -32.85
N SER A 265 0.39 -7.07 -32.82
CA SER A 265 0.17 -6.26 -34.02
C SER A 265 1.04 -5.00 -34.01
N GLY A 266 1.31 -4.47 -35.20
CA GLY A 266 2.11 -3.25 -35.41
C GLY A 266 3.58 -3.52 -35.70
N ILE A 267 4.29 -4.19 -34.80
CA ILE A 267 5.74 -4.41 -34.89
C ILE A 267 6.03 -5.91 -34.86
N THR A 268 6.91 -6.38 -35.75
CA THR A 268 7.28 -7.80 -35.89
C THR A 268 8.80 -7.98 -35.76
N GLY A 269 9.26 -9.19 -35.47
CA GLY A 269 10.70 -9.50 -35.37
C GLY A 269 11.36 -9.02 -34.06
N THR A 270 10.58 -8.81 -33.01
CA THR A 270 11.07 -8.40 -31.68
C THR A 270 10.80 -9.49 -30.65
N LEU A 271 11.55 -9.47 -29.55
CA LEU A 271 11.32 -10.29 -28.37
C LEU A 271 10.32 -9.64 -27.40
N GLY A 272 9.72 -8.52 -27.79
CA GLY A 272 8.82 -7.71 -26.97
C GLY A 272 9.55 -6.68 -26.13
N ASN A 273 8.79 -6.07 -25.22
CA ASN A 273 9.27 -5.08 -24.26
C ASN A 273 9.57 -5.79 -22.94
N HIS A 274 10.75 -5.52 -22.39
CA HIS A 274 11.22 -6.08 -21.12
C HIS A 274 11.31 -4.97 -20.09
N ILE A 275 10.55 -5.09 -19.00
CA ILE A 275 10.47 -4.08 -17.96
C ILE A 275 10.97 -4.68 -16.65
N VAL A 276 11.97 -4.05 -16.04
CA VAL A 276 12.47 -4.37 -14.70
C VAL A 276 12.23 -3.16 -13.81
N GLN A 277 11.66 -3.38 -12.64
CA GLN A 277 11.42 -2.33 -11.66
C GLN A 277 11.80 -2.82 -10.26
N LEU A 278 12.41 -1.91 -9.50
CA LEU A 278 12.80 -2.14 -8.13
C LEU A 278 12.18 -1.05 -7.27
N THR A 279 11.45 -1.46 -6.23
CA THR A 279 10.77 -0.56 -5.30
C THR A 279 11.19 -0.90 -3.88
N TYR A 280 11.53 0.10 -3.08
CA TYR A 280 11.79 -0.07 -1.65
C TYR A 280 10.76 0.71 -0.84
N LYS A 281 10.15 0.04 0.13
CA LYS A 281 9.10 0.57 1.02
C LYS A 281 9.68 0.77 2.42
N PHE A 282 9.90 2.01 2.81
CA PHE A 282 10.52 2.34 4.08
C PHE A 282 9.52 2.28 5.24
N GLY A 283 10.00 1.73 6.36
CA GLY A 283 9.30 1.76 7.64
C GLY A 283 7.95 1.05 7.65
N SER A 284 7.19 1.32 8.71
CA SER A 284 5.82 0.84 8.86
C SER A 284 4.83 1.77 8.16
N PRO A 285 3.64 1.28 7.75
CA PRO A 285 2.62 2.15 7.18
C PRO A 285 2.21 3.24 8.18
N ILE A 286 2.28 4.49 7.73
CA ILE A 286 1.64 5.66 8.32
C ILE A 286 0.14 5.46 8.12
N SER A 287 -0.59 5.17 9.21
CA SER A 287 -2.03 4.90 9.16
C SER A 287 -2.85 6.17 8.93
N ASP A 288 -3.87 6.07 8.06
CA ASP A 288 -4.97 7.06 7.91
C ASP A 288 -6.02 6.95 9.01
N GLU A 289 -6.03 5.80 9.68
CA GLU A 289 -6.62 5.76 10.99
C GLU A 289 -5.72 6.63 11.85
N PRO A 290 -6.28 7.60 12.60
CA PRO A 290 -5.52 8.10 13.71
C PRO A 290 -5.04 6.82 14.41
N LEU A 291 -3.72 6.70 14.63
CA LEU A 291 -3.33 6.08 15.88
C LEU A 291 -4.30 6.73 16.84
N ILE A 292 -5.21 5.97 17.42
CA ILE A 292 -5.85 6.46 18.61
C ILE A 292 -4.63 6.56 19.53
N LYS A 293 -3.95 7.71 19.47
CA LYS A 293 -3.36 8.34 20.61
C LYS A 293 -4.59 8.48 21.48
N VAL A 294 -4.84 7.40 22.21
CA VAL A 294 -5.38 7.44 23.53
C VAL A 294 -4.33 8.25 24.32
N ASP A 295 -4.15 9.53 23.96
CA ASP A 295 -3.97 10.57 24.93
C ASP A 295 -5.35 10.71 25.56
N VAL A 296 -5.76 9.67 26.28
CA VAL A 296 -6.60 9.87 27.44
C VAL A 296 -5.70 10.71 28.34
N LYS A 297 -5.81 12.04 28.17
CA LYS A 297 -5.64 12.93 29.29
C LYS A 297 -6.70 12.48 30.27
N LEU A 298 -6.30 11.58 31.16
CA LEU A 298 -7.03 11.36 32.39
C LEU A 298 -7.26 12.76 32.96
N PRO A 299 -8.51 13.11 33.34
CA PRO A 299 -8.76 14.37 34.03
C PRO A 299 -7.72 14.54 35.13
N ASP A 300 -7.13 15.73 35.26
CA ASP A 300 -6.10 15.99 36.26
C ASP A 300 -6.61 15.51 37.64
N GLY A 301 -5.89 14.55 38.23
CA GLY A 301 -6.23 13.90 39.50
C GLY A 301 -6.65 12.42 39.41
N MET A 302 -6.90 11.86 38.23
CA MET A 302 -7.21 10.42 38.09
C MET A 302 -5.92 9.59 38.08
N LYS A 303 -5.67 8.81 39.14
CA LYS A 303 -4.58 7.83 39.16
C LYS A 303 -4.88 6.69 38.18
N LYS A 304 -3.89 6.31 37.37
CA LYS A 304 -3.97 5.10 36.53
C LYS A 304 -4.14 3.88 37.44
N MET A 305 -5.06 3.00 37.09
CA MET A 305 -5.22 1.73 37.79
C MET A 305 -4.05 0.82 37.43
N ALA A 306 -3.36 0.31 38.45
CA ALA A 306 -2.29 -0.66 38.26
C ALA A 306 -2.86 -2.01 37.81
N ILE A 307 -2.24 -2.62 36.80
CA ILE A 307 -2.63 -3.93 36.26
C ILE A 307 -1.42 -4.86 36.17
N ALA A 308 -1.60 -6.10 36.61
CA ALA A 308 -0.60 -7.15 36.45
C ALA A 308 -1.04 -8.12 35.35
N VAL A 309 -0.12 -8.49 34.45
CA VAL A 309 -0.39 -9.46 33.38
C VAL A 309 0.47 -10.69 33.63
N LEU A 310 -0.15 -11.81 33.99
CA LEU A 310 0.56 -13.07 34.20
C LEU A 310 1.00 -13.69 32.87
N ASP A 311 1.98 -14.59 32.93
CA ASP A 311 2.38 -15.36 31.76
C ASP A 311 1.17 -16.24 31.33
N LEU A 312 0.87 -16.22 30.03
CA LEU A 312 -0.20 -17.03 29.48
C LEU A 312 0.18 -18.51 29.56
N GLU A 313 -0.81 -19.39 29.68
CA GLU A 313 -0.57 -20.83 29.69
C GLU A 313 -0.78 -21.45 28.31
N GLY A 314 0.22 -22.20 27.83
CA GLY A 314 0.18 -22.88 26.54
C GLY A 314 -0.41 -24.29 26.62
N LYS A 315 -1.37 -24.61 25.74
CA LYS A 315 -1.81 -25.99 25.45
C LYS A 315 -1.51 -26.34 24.01
N ASN A 316 -0.78 -27.43 23.79
CA ASN A 316 -0.32 -27.89 22.46
C ASN A 316 0.53 -26.85 21.69
N ILE A 317 1.13 -25.87 22.37
CA ILE A 317 1.95 -24.81 21.78
C ILE A 317 3.29 -24.72 22.52
N SER A 318 4.34 -24.24 21.85
CA SER A 318 5.68 -24.13 22.45
C SER A 318 5.69 -23.09 23.57
N SER A 319 6.47 -23.35 24.63
CA SER A 319 6.64 -22.38 25.73
C SER A 319 7.25 -21.06 25.27
N GLU A 320 8.07 -21.08 24.21
CA GLU A 320 8.66 -19.88 23.60
C GLU A 320 7.58 -19.01 22.94
N THR A 321 6.68 -19.61 22.16
CA THR A 321 5.56 -18.90 21.52
C THR A 321 4.61 -18.34 22.58
N THR A 322 4.35 -19.10 23.65
CA THR A 322 3.52 -18.63 24.78
C THR A 322 4.14 -17.45 25.52
N LEU A 323 5.46 -17.49 25.73
CA LEU A 323 6.21 -16.39 26.34
C LEU A 323 6.15 -15.13 25.48
N TYR A 324 6.42 -15.28 24.18
CA TYR A 324 6.33 -14.20 23.21
C TYR A 324 4.96 -13.53 23.20
N ALA A 325 3.88 -14.33 23.22
CA ALA A 325 2.51 -13.83 23.29
C ALA A 325 2.24 -13.00 24.55
N SER A 326 2.75 -13.48 25.70
CA SER A 326 2.60 -12.82 27.00
C SER A 326 3.30 -11.46 27.02
N GLU A 327 4.53 -11.40 26.50
CA GLU A 327 5.28 -10.13 26.34
C GLU A 327 4.58 -9.17 25.36
N LEU A 328 4.02 -9.70 24.27
CA LEU A 328 3.31 -8.87 23.29
C LEU A 328 2.04 -8.27 23.87
N LEU A 329 1.27 -9.06 24.65
CA LEU A 329 0.08 -8.59 25.36
C LEU A 329 0.45 -7.49 26.37
N ARG A 330 1.49 -7.69 27.19
CA ARG A 330 2.03 -6.68 28.11
C ARG A 330 2.41 -5.39 27.40
N SER A 331 3.21 -5.50 26.35
CA SER A 331 3.71 -4.34 25.58
C SER A 331 2.55 -3.55 24.97
N LYS A 332 1.53 -4.23 24.43
CA LYS A 332 0.38 -3.57 23.81
C LYS A 332 -0.55 -2.91 24.82
N LEU A 333 -0.81 -3.56 25.96
CA LEU A 333 -1.56 -2.95 27.06
C LEU A 333 -0.85 -1.71 27.63
N PHE A 334 0.48 -1.77 27.76
CA PHE A 334 1.28 -0.62 28.19
C PHE A 334 1.20 0.53 27.18
N LYS A 335 1.33 0.23 25.89
CA LYS A 335 1.20 1.22 24.80
C LYS A 335 -0.19 1.84 24.70
N ALA A 336 -1.25 1.14 25.13
CA ALA A 336 -2.60 1.68 25.18
C ALA A 336 -2.76 2.81 26.21
N ARG A 337 -1.82 2.98 27.15
CA ARG A 337 -1.78 4.04 28.19
C ARG A 337 -2.97 4.12 29.15
N LEU A 338 -3.93 3.20 29.05
CA LEU A 338 -5.12 3.10 29.90
C LEU A 338 -4.78 2.64 31.33
N TYR A 339 -3.76 1.80 31.48
CA TYR A 339 -3.35 1.20 32.75
C TYR A 339 -1.89 1.53 33.09
N ASP A 340 -1.54 1.39 34.37
CA ASP A 340 -0.16 1.28 34.81
C ASP A 340 0.23 -0.21 34.85
N VAL A 341 0.88 -0.70 33.79
CA VAL A 341 1.19 -2.12 33.64
C VAL A 341 2.45 -2.46 34.43
N VAL A 342 2.35 -3.39 35.38
CA VAL A 342 3.50 -3.83 36.17
C VAL A 342 4.46 -4.61 35.28
N GLU A 343 5.70 -4.12 35.16
CA GLU A 343 6.74 -4.78 34.40
C GLU A 343 7.12 -6.14 35.00
N ARG A 344 7.43 -7.12 34.13
CA ARG A 344 7.77 -8.49 34.54
C ARG A 344 8.93 -8.56 35.53
N ASN A 345 10.02 -7.84 35.27
CA ASN A 345 11.18 -7.82 36.16
C ASN A 345 10.85 -7.30 37.56
N ASN A 346 9.87 -6.40 37.68
CA ASN A 346 9.41 -5.89 38.96
C ASN A 346 8.46 -6.88 39.64
N MET A 347 7.57 -7.55 38.89
CA MET A 347 6.74 -8.63 39.42
C MET A 347 7.60 -9.75 40.01
N ASP A 348 8.61 -10.21 39.27
CA ASP A 348 9.48 -11.31 39.70
C ASP A 348 10.28 -10.97 40.97
N LYS A 349 10.71 -9.71 41.13
CA LYS A 349 11.39 -9.24 42.34
C LYS A 349 10.45 -9.23 43.54
N ILE A 350 9.29 -8.59 43.40
CA ILE A 350 8.31 -8.44 44.49
C ILE A 350 7.80 -9.81 44.95
N LEU A 351 7.53 -10.72 44.01
CA LEU A 351 7.04 -12.07 44.32
C LEU A 351 8.13 -12.96 44.94
N LYS A 352 9.39 -12.81 44.55
CA LYS A 352 10.53 -13.48 45.20
C LYS A 352 10.76 -12.97 46.62
N GLU A 353 10.64 -11.67 46.86
CA GLU A 353 10.75 -11.07 48.21
C GLU A 353 9.68 -11.62 49.16
N GLN A 354 8.48 -11.92 48.64
CA GLN A 354 7.37 -12.52 49.40
C GLN A 354 7.38 -14.06 49.40
N SER A 355 8.43 -14.71 48.90
CA SER A 355 8.55 -16.18 48.80
C SER A 355 7.39 -16.87 48.05
N PHE A 356 6.74 -16.17 47.12
CA PHE A 356 5.59 -16.69 46.37
C PHE A 356 6.04 -17.48 45.14
N GLN A 357 5.49 -18.68 44.93
CA GLN A 357 5.80 -19.52 43.76
C GLN A 357 4.75 -19.30 42.67
N LEU A 358 5.18 -18.82 41.50
CA LEU A 358 4.33 -18.43 40.37
C LEU A 358 3.81 -19.59 39.51
N THR A 359 4.22 -20.84 39.76
CA THR A 359 3.89 -21.96 38.86
C THR A 359 2.44 -22.41 39.03
N GLY A 360 1.61 -22.21 38.01
CA GLY A 360 0.25 -22.77 37.92
C GLY A 360 -0.88 -21.87 38.42
N CYS A 361 -0.68 -20.55 38.44
CA CYS A 361 -1.69 -19.57 38.87
C CYS A 361 -2.82 -19.43 37.84
N THR A 362 -3.80 -20.34 37.90
CA THR A 362 -4.90 -20.43 36.91
C THR A 362 -6.27 -20.09 37.48
N SER A 363 -6.38 -19.95 38.79
CA SER A 363 -7.64 -19.68 39.47
C SER A 363 -7.81 -18.19 39.79
N SER A 364 -9.06 -17.74 39.90
CA SER A 364 -9.39 -16.39 40.34
C SER A 364 -8.78 -16.06 41.70
N GLU A 365 -8.74 -17.03 42.60
CA GLU A 365 -8.20 -16.87 43.96
C GLU A 365 -6.70 -16.60 43.91
N CYS A 366 -5.96 -17.34 43.07
CA CYS A 366 -4.54 -17.10 42.88
C CYS A 366 -4.27 -15.72 42.24
N ALA A 367 -5.10 -15.32 41.27
CA ALA A 367 -5.02 -13.99 40.66
C ALA A 367 -5.20 -12.87 41.70
N VAL A 368 -6.14 -13.04 42.64
CA VAL A 368 -6.39 -12.09 43.73
C VAL A 368 -5.20 -12.00 44.68
N GLU A 369 -4.58 -13.12 45.05
CA GLU A 369 -3.39 -13.12 45.91
C GLU A 369 -2.21 -12.40 45.25
N VAL A 370 -1.92 -12.73 43.99
CA VAL A 370 -0.85 -12.08 43.22
C VAL A 370 -1.15 -10.58 43.04
N GLY A 371 -2.40 -10.22 42.76
CA GLY A 371 -2.84 -8.84 42.64
C GLY A 371 -2.62 -8.02 43.92
N LYS A 372 -2.94 -8.59 45.09
CA LYS A 372 -2.70 -7.95 46.39
C LYS A 372 -1.22 -7.71 46.66
N ILE A 373 -0.36 -8.67 46.33
CA ILE A 373 1.09 -8.54 46.49
C ILE A 373 1.64 -7.44 45.58
N LEU A 374 1.17 -7.38 44.34
CA LEU A 374 1.61 -6.42 43.34
C LEU A 374 0.92 -5.04 43.45
N ASN A 375 0.01 -4.87 44.42
CA ASN A 375 -0.85 -3.69 44.55
C ASN A 375 -1.56 -3.32 43.23
N ALA A 376 -2.02 -4.34 42.51
CA ALA A 376 -2.74 -4.22 41.26
C ALA A 376 -4.26 -4.27 41.51
N TYR A 377 -5.02 -3.45 40.78
CA TYR A 377 -6.50 -3.45 40.82
C TYR A 377 -7.07 -4.61 40.01
N TYR A 378 -6.42 -4.93 38.89
CA TYR A 378 -6.78 -6.04 38.02
C TYR A 378 -5.60 -6.95 37.78
N VAL A 379 -5.87 -8.25 37.68
CA VAL A 379 -4.92 -9.25 37.19
C VAL A 379 -5.46 -9.86 35.91
N VAL A 380 -4.64 -9.84 34.86
CA VAL A 380 -4.93 -10.48 33.58
C VAL A 380 -4.28 -11.84 33.57
N MET A 381 -5.10 -12.86 33.35
CA MET A 381 -4.66 -14.24 33.13
C MET A 381 -5.22 -14.75 31.83
N GLY A 382 -4.60 -15.78 31.26
CA GLY A 382 -5.10 -16.32 30.00
C GLY A 382 -4.37 -17.57 29.55
N ASN A 383 -4.90 -18.15 28.49
CA ASN A 383 -4.41 -19.39 27.90
C ASN A 383 -4.35 -19.26 26.38
N ILE A 384 -3.36 -19.92 25.80
CA ILE A 384 -3.16 -20.06 24.37
C ILE A 384 -3.28 -21.53 24.02
N ILE A 385 -4.23 -21.87 23.15
CA ILE A 385 -4.51 -23.24 22.75
C ILE A 385 -4.27 -23.38 21.26
N LYS A 386 -3.35 -24.26 20.87
CA LYS A 386 -3.16 -24.67 19.48
C LYS A 386 -4.13 -25.80 19.14
N LEU A 387 -4.98 -25.53 18.16
CA LEU A 387 -5.87 -26.48 17.48
C LEU A 387 -5.23 -26.89 16.14
N GLU A 388 -5.81 -27.86 15.44
CA GLU A 388 -5.24 -28.38 14.18
C GLU A 388 -4.99 -27.30 13.13
N ASN A 389 -5.88 -26.32 13.00
CA ASN A 389 -5.83 -25.28 11.96
C ASN A 389 -5.92 -23.84 12.51
N SER A 390 -5.83 -23.66 13.82
CA SER A 390 -5.95 -22.35 14.46
C SER A 390 -5.33 -22.30 15.86
N ILE A 391 -5.03 -21.11 16.34
CA ILE A 391 -4.62 -20.83 17.71
C ILE A 391 -5.68 -19.94 18.33
N SER A 392 -6.23 -20.35 19.47
CA SER A 392 -7.12 -19.51 20.27
C SER A 392 -6.36 -18.90 21.44
N ILE A 393 -6.56 -17.61 21.66
CA ILE A 393 -6.04 -16.85 22.79
C ILE A 393 -7.25 -16.38 23.59
N GLN A 394 -7.28 -16.75 24.87
CA GLN A 394 -8.32 -16.36 25.81
C GLN A 394 -7.67 -15.61 26.96
N VAL A 395 -8.23 -14.45 27.33
CA VAL A 395 -7.78 -13.67 28.48
C VAL A 395 -8.96 -13.31 29.37
N ARG A 396 -8.69 -13.20 30.66
CA ARG A 396 -9.66 -12.88 31.71
C ARG A 396 -9.08 -11.85 32.65
N PHE A 397 -9.88 -10.86 33.00
CA PHE A 397 -9.56 -9.82 33.97
C PHE A 397 -10.25 -10.17 35.28
N VAL A 398 -9.45 -10.34 36.32
CA VAL A 398 -9.92 -10.58 37.69
C VAL A 398 -9.82 -9.28 38.46
N ASP A 399 -10.93 -8.83 39.03
CA ASP A 399 -10.96 -7.71 39.99
C ASP A 399 -10.41 -8.20 41.33
N VAL A 400 -9.33 -7.58 41.80
CA VAL A 400 -8.61 -8.04 43.00
C VAL A 400 -9.39 -7.76 44.29
N GLU A 401 -10.25 -6.74 44.29
CA GLU A 401 -11.08 -6.38 45.43
C GLU A 401 -12.30 -7.32 45.54
N LYS A 402 -12.97 -7.57 44.40
CA LYS A 402 -14.20 -8.38 44.35
C LYS A 402 -13.95 -9.88 44.17
N GLY A 403 -12.78 -10.26 43.69
CA GLY A 403 -12.39 -11.65 43.45
C GLY A 403 -13.16 -12.35 42.33
N ASN A 404 -13.82 -11.59 41.45
CA ASN A 404 -14.59 -12.13 40.33
C ASN A 404 -14.01 -11.68 38.97
N ILE A 405 -14.36 -12.43 37.92
CA ILE A 405 -13.98 -12.09 36.55
C ILE A 405 -14.91 -10.98 36.07
N VAL A 406 -14.33 -9.82 35.76
CA VAL A 406 -15.08 -8.64 35.27
C VAL A 406 -15.12 -8.56 33.75
N MET A 407 -14.18 -9.21 33.07
CA MET A 407 -14.08 -9.22 31.61
C MET A 407 -13.37 -10.49 31.15
N ALA A 408 -13.81 -11.05 30.03
CA ALA A 408 -13.13 -12.13 29.35
C ALA A 408 -13.21 -11.90 27.84
N GLU A 409 -12.09 -12.09 27.14
CA GLU A 409 -11.99 -11.89 25.70
C GLU A 409 -11.31 -13.08 25.03
N GLU A 410 -11.79 -13.39 23.82
CA GLU A 410 -11.25 -14.46 22.99
C GLU A 410 -10.98 -13.96 21.56
N THR A 411 -9.82 -14.34 21.04
CA THR A 411 -9.44 -14.11 19.65
C THR A 411 -8.74 -15.35 19.09
N THR A 412 -8.95 -15.59 17.80
CA THR A 412 -8.35 -16.72 17.09
C THR A 412 -7.48 -16.24 15.93
N CYS A 413 -6.37 -16.94 15.68
CA CYS A 413 -5.55 -16.78 14.48
C CYS A 413 -5.30 -18.13 13.81
N LYS A 414 -4.87 -18.14 12.54
CA LYS A 414 -4.64 -19.38 11.79
C LYS A 414 -3.32 -20.07 12.15
N ASN A 415 -2.28 -19.28 12.41
CA ASN A 415 -0.93 -19.74 12.67
C ASN A 415 -0.22 -18.81 13.68
N GLU A 416 1.03 -19.13 14.01
CA GLU A 416 1.85 -18.38 14.98
C GLU A 416 2.22 -16.98 14.48
N ASP A 417 2.30 -16.75 13.16
CA ASP A 417 2.55 -15.42 12.58
C ASP A 417 1.38 -14.44 12.80
N GLY A 418 0.15 -14.97 12.77
CA GLY A 418 -1.07 -14.20 13.03
C GLY A 418 -1.29 -13.84 14.51
N LEU A 419 -0.46 -14.36 15.43
CA LEU A 419 -0.57 -14.12 16.87
C LEU A 419 -0.45 -12.63 17.20
N GLY A 420 0.42 -11.92 16.46
CA GLY A 420 0.62 -10.50 16.65
C GLY A 420 -0.64 -9.69 16.36
N GLU A 421 -1.30 -9.96 15.24
CA GLU A 421 -2.53 -9.28 14.86
C GLU A 421 -3.69 -9.64 15.80
N ALA A 422 -3.84 -10.93 16.16
CA ALA A 422 -4.87 -11.38 17.09
C ALA A 422 -4.78 -10.67 18.46
N ILE A 423 -3.57 -10.53 19.01
CA ILE A 423 -3.37 -9.80 20.27
C ILE A 423 -3.67 -8.30 20.11
N SER A 424 -3.39 -7.68 18.95
CA SER A 424 -3.84 -6.30 18.70
C SER A 424 -5.37 -6.18 18.76
N VAL A 425 -6.06 -7.08 18.07
CA VAL A 425 -7.53 -7.08 18.01
C VAL A 425 -8.11 -7.29 19.41
N MET A 426 -7.53 -8.21 20.19
CA MET A 426 -7.92 -8.45 21.58
C MET A 426 -7.76 -7.21 22.46
N VAL A 427 -6.60 -6.55 22.42
CA VAL A 427 -6.36 -5.33 23.20
C VAL A 427 -7.30 -4.19 22.82
N ASN A 428 -7.68 -4.09 21.54
CA ASN A 428 -8.66 -3.12 21.09
C ASN A 428 -10.06 -3.40 21.67
N LYS A 429 -10.53 -4.66 21.60
CA LYS A 429 -11.82 -5.05 22.20
C LYS A 429 -11.87 -4.79 23.71
N ILE A 430 -10.78 -5.12 24.41
CA ILE A 430 -10.60 -4.83 25.84
C ILE A 430 -10.78 -3.32 26.08
N SER A 431 -10.06 -2.50 25.31
CA SER A 431 -10.08 -1.03 25.43
C SER A 431 -11.47 -0.43 25.20
N GLU A 432 -12.25 -0.99 24.26
CA GLU A 432 -13.62 -0.54 23.97
C GLU A 432 -14.60 -0.85 25.11
N GLN A 433 -14.53 -2.05 25.70
CA GLN A 433 -15.41 -2.46 26.80
C GLN A 433 -15.14 -1.70 28.11
N ILE A 434 -13.90 -1.28 28.33
CA ILE A 434 -13.53 -0.47 29.50
C ILE A 434 -14.09 0.95 29.38
N ASN A 435 -14.16 1.51 28.18
CA ASN A 435 -14.72 2.84 27.96
C ASN A 435 -16.23 2.90 28.31
N ILE A 436 -16.90 1.74 28.33
CA ILE A 436 -18.30 1.59 28.72
C ILE A 436 -18.42 1.48 30.24
N THR A 437 -17.53 0.75 30.90
CA THR A 437 -17.54 0.57 32.37
C THR A 437 -16.93 1.74 33.15
N GLY A 438 -16.04 2.54 32.54
CA GLY A 438 -15.48 3.75 33.13
C GLY A 438 -16.50 4.88 33.36
N LYS A 439 -17.69 4.81 32.74
CA LYS A 439 -18.83 5.70 33.04
C LYS A 439 -19.55 5.34 34.35
N ASP A 440 -19.36 4.12 34.88
CA ASP A 440 -20.09 3.61 36.04
C ASP A 440 -19.26 3.60 37.34
N VAL A 441 -18.03 4.11 37.33
CA VAL A 441 -17.16 4.22 38.52
C VAL A 441 -17.28 5.62 39.19
N VAL A 442 -18.23 6.45 38.78
CA VAL A 442 -18.60 7.66 39.52
C VAL A 442 -19.82 7.35 40.39
N LYS A 443 -19.54 6.87 41.60
CA LYS A 443 -20.30 7.24 42.81
C LYS A 443 -19.38 7.30 44.01
#